data_AF-A0A3D4S543-F1
#
_entry.id   AF-A0A3D4S543-F1
#
_cell.length_a   1.000
_cell.length_b   1.000
_cell.length_c   1.000
_cell.angle_alpha   90.00
_cell.angle_beta   90.00
_cell.angle_gamma   90.00
#
_symmetry.space_group_name_H-M   'P 1'
#
loop_
_entity.id
_entity.type
_entity.pdbx_description
1 polymer ?
#
loop_
_entity_poly.entity_id
_entity_poly.type
_entity_poly.pdbx_seq_one_letter_code
_entity_poly.pdbx_strand_id
1 'polypeptide(L)'
;MDADRTKKVKKTIPFEVSQAKLIPDSRLEKDHDRVYIKLMPKTEVQWQLKLKKTGYYAIRFYYRTIGGDQVQKVTAKTDHRTLVYDVGFPMVGDDERTDSDQGGWQEYEQAFRLETGVNTLVVSADWGNMDLWKIVMVSSSKEVMEPLNLPPILSPRYETIYKDKVRDITIHVQLNGHQLLTIMDESETPIPYSIFPFKTEELESGYAENRRTVRLSTSKFANYPEGNHQIRFLFSEGHSIVYHLKVVTLYKEPPLKIISLDVNHGNATLIKFPSDKWLLIDSGKEYEAEHIVKPFLKENNITIDYYLLTHYHHDHLGGLVDITTHYGIRPQGINLDGQQRASKTIDRYQMMQQNRFADYSLLVPGDDLAKVWNLGDVSVLIVNSHFDEQGQLISSEDENHLSVAFRLSYKGFCYFHQADMYGHTQANLLKRFGSQKEFWKTDYLTANHHFHGSVNPEFLQFIDPKVVFIPANGAVYARGAYRQAYQNKLEKIWRNGLATRQDTILSAESGTLVCRVYDNGNFDYSTYRRKKGVYLK
;
A
#
# COMPACT_ATOMS: atom_id res chain seq x y z
N MET A 1 -8.79 -7.68 31.10
CA MET A 1 -10.19 -7.23 31.30
C MET A 1 -11.00 -7.79 30.15
N ASP A 2 -11.86 -8.75 30.45
CA ASP A 2 -12.72 -9.45 29.51
C ASP A 2 -13.67 -8.48 28.80
N ALA A 3 -13.47 -8.31 27.50
CA ALA A 3 -14.44 -7.69 26.63
C ALA A 3 -15.40 -8.77 26.15
N ASP A 4 -16.61 -8.73 26.69
CA ASP A 4 -17.81 -9.45 26.29
C ASP A 4 -17.95 -9.55 24.75
N ARG A 5 -17.42 -10.64 24.18
CA ARG A 5 -17.61 -11.01 22.76
C ARG A 5 -18.92 -11.77 22.62
N THR A 6 -20.04 -11.12 22.89
CA THR A 6 -21.29 -11.50 22.24
C THR A 6 -21.10 -11.27 20.73
N LYS A 7 -20.78 -12.33 19.98
CA LYS A 7 -20.83 -12.32 18.51
C LYS A 7 -22.25 -11.90 18.12
N LYS A 8 -22.48 -10.60 17.87
CA LYS A 8 -23.75 -10.09 17.38
C LYS A 8 -24.02 -10.79 16.04
N VAL A 9 -24.94 -11.76 16.05
CA VAL A 9 -25.41 -12.48 14.85
C VAL A 9 -25.90 -11.45 13.84
N LYS A 10 -25.14 -11.20 12.77
CA LYS A 10 -25.51 -10.28 11.69
C LYS A 10 -26.64 -10.90 10.86
N LYS A 11 -27.54 -10.08 10.27
CA LYS A 11 -28.45 -10.60 9.24
C LYS A 11 -27.64 -10.91 7.99
N THR A 12 -27.82 -12.12 7.47
CA THR A 12 -27.24 -12.57 6.22
C THR A 12 -28.37 -13.01 5.29
N ILE A 13 -28.25 -12.66 4.00
CA ILE A 13 -29.03 -13.32 2.95
C ILE A 13 -28.05 -14.19 2.19
N PRO A 14 -28.08 -15.52 2.40
CA PRO A 14 -27.28 -16.43 1.61
C PRO A 14 -27.84 -16.50 0.19
N PHE A 15 -26.96 -16.43 -0.79
CA PHE A 15 -27.26 -16.77 -2.17
C PHE A 15 -26.42 -18.00 -2.50
N GLU A 16 -27.07 -19.14 -2.42
CA GLU A 16 -26.44 -20.39 -2.82
C GLU A 16 -26.16 -20.36 -4.32
N VAL A 17 -25.11 -21.06 -4.74
CA VAL A 17 -24.79 -21.21 -6.16
C VAL A 17 -25.90 -21.89 -6.95
N SER A 18 -26.77 -22.67 -6.30
CA SER A 18 -27.99 -23.24 -6.86
C SER A 18 -28.99 -22.19 -7.37
N GLN A 19 -28.91 -20.96 -6.85
CA GLN A 19 -29.75 -19.83 -7.24
C GLN A 19 -29.08 -18.94 -8.30
N ALA A 20 -27.84 -19.26 -8.68
CA ALA A 20 -27.08 -18.48 -9.63
C ALA A 20 -27.46 -18.83 -11.07
N LYS A 21 -27.47 -17.83 -11.96
CA LYS A 21 -27.54 -18.10 -13.40
C LYS A 21 -26.11 -18.27 -13.94
N LEU A 22 -25.85 -19.46 -14.47
CA LEU A 22 -24.60 -19.84 -15.13
C LEU A 22 -24.61 -19.35 -16.58
N ILE A 23 -23.54 -18.68 -16.99
CA ILE A 23 -23.28 -18.19 -18.36
C ILE A 23 -22.20 -19.14 -18.98
N PRO A 24 -22.13 -19.31 -20.32
CA PRO A 24 -21.52 -20.49 -20.96
C PRO A 24 -20.17 -20.91 -20.37
N ASP A 25 -19.97 -22.24 -20.29
CA ASP A 25 -18.78 -22.94 -19.78
C ASP A 25 -18.56 -22.99 -18.26
N SER A 26 -19.34 -22.27 -17.44
CA SER A 26 -19.35 -22.50 -15.97
C SER A 26 -20.02 -23.83 -15.63
N ARG A 27 -19.41 -24.61 -14.72
CA ARG A 27 -19.92 -25.93 -14.30
C ARG A 27 -20.15 -25.97 -12.80
N LEU A 28 -21.26 -26.59 -12.39
CA LEU A 28 -21.47 -26.99 -11.00
C LEU A 28 -20.71 -28.29 -10.75
N GLU A 29 -19.90 -28.29 -9.72
CA GLU A 29 -19.24 -29.47 -9.20
C GLU A 29 -19.73 -29.76 -7.78
N LYS A 30 -19.49 -30.97 -7.30
CA LYS A 30 -19.86 -31.41 -5.96
C LYS A 30 -18.65 -32.02 -5.27
N ASP A 31 -18.40 -31.59 -4.05
CA ASP A 31 -17.40 -32.18 -3.16
C ASP A 31 -18.04 -32.40 -1.80
N HIS A 32 -18.00 -33.66 -1.32
CA HIS A 32 -18.74 -34.13 -0.14
C HIS A 32 -20.19 -33.61 -0.12
N ASP A 33 -20.51 -32.68 0.79
CA ASP A 33 -21.84 -32.12 1.01
C ASP A 33 -22.05 -30.74 0.37
N ARG A 34 -21.11 -30.26 -0.47
CA ARG A 34 -21.13 -28.91 -1.05
C ARG A 34 -21.26 -28.95 -2.56
N VAL A 35 -22.17 -28.15 -3.09
CA VAL A 35 -22.24 -27.80 -4.52
C VAL A 35 -21.53 -26.48 -4.70
N TYR A 36 -20.59 -26.39 -5.64
CA TYR A 36 -19.82 -25.18 -5.91
C TYR A 36 -19.69 -24.94 -7.41
N ILE A 37 -19.33 -23.71 -7.79
CA ILE A 37 -19.06 -23.32 -9.17
C ILE A 37 -17.57 -23.32 -9.38
N LYS A 38 -17.12 -24.01 -10.42
CA LYS A 38 -15.76 -23.91 -10.92
C LYS A 38 -15.69 -22.79 -11.95
N LEU A 39 -15.07 -21.68 -11.57
CA LEU A 39 -14.87 -20.53 -12.45
C LEU A 39 -13.57 -20.75 -13.24
N MET A 40 -13.74 -21.17 -14.48
CA MET A 40 -12.69 -21.30 -15.49
C MET A 40 -12.58 -20.00 -16.30
N PRO A 41 -11.43 -19.66 -16.91
CA PRO A 41 -11.29 -18.44 -17.70
C PRO A 41 -12.44 -18.23 -18.69
N LYS A 42 -12.95 -16.99 -18.78
CA LYS A 42 -14.10 -16.57 -19.62
C LYS A 42 -15.48 -17.07 -19.17
N THR A 43 -15.59 -17.73 -18.02
CA THR A 43 -16.90 -18.08 -17.45
C THR A 43 -17.46 -16.95 -16.61
N GLU A 44 -18.78 -16.86 -16.52
CA GLU A 44 -19.44 -15.92 -15.62
C GLU A 44 -20.55 -16.59 -14.82
N VAL A 45 -20.74 -16.10 -13.60
CA VAL A 45 -21.88 -16.43 -12.75
C VAL A 45 -22.55 -15.13 -12.31
N GLN A 46 -23.88 -15.12 -12.28
CA GLN A 46 -24.61 -13.94 -11.82
C GLN A 46 -25.74 -14.24 -10.84
N TRP A 47 -25.96 -13.28 -9.94
CA TRP A 47 -27.07 -13.25 -8.99
C TRP A 47 -27.88 -11.97 -9.16
N GLN A 48 -29.19 -12.07 -8.97
CA GLN A 48 -30.08 -10.91 -8.89
C GLN A 48 -30.43 -10.59 -7.45
N LEU A 49 -30.34 -9.32 -7.10
CA LEU A 49 -30.48 -8.79 -5.75
C LEU A 49 -31.52 -7.67 -5.79
N LYS A 50 -32.65 -7.86 -5.09
CA LYS A 50 -33.67 -6.81 -4.96
C LYS A 50 -33.47 -6.03 -3.66
N LEU A 51 -33.17 -4.74 -3.77
CA LEU A 51 -32.84 -3.87 -2.64
C LEU A 51 -33.87 -2.76 -2.46
N LYS A 52 -34.08 -2.36 -1.20
CA LYS A 52 -34.99 -1.27 -0.83
C LYS A 52 -34.31 0.09 -0.75
N LYS A 53 -32.98 0.11 -0.63
CA LYS A 53 -32.18 1.32 -0.47
C LYS A 53 -30.93 1.25 -1.34
N THR A 54 -30.51 2.41 -1.81
CA THR A 54 -29.23 2.59 -2.50
C THR A 54 -28.12 2.76 -1.47
N GLY A 55 -26.96 2.15 -1.69
CA GLY A 55 -25.81 2.30 -0.81
C GLY A 55 -24.75 1.21 -1.02
N TYR A 56 -23.78 1.16 -0.12
CA TYR A 56 -22.74 0.12 -0.14
C TYR A 56 -23.22 -1.12 0.61
N TYR A 57 -23.19 -2.28 -0.02
CA TYR A 57 -23.53 -3.56 0.62
C TYR A 57 -22.31 -4.46 0.67
N ALA A 58 -22.00 -5.01 1.85
CA ALA A 58 -20.96 -6.03 1.98
C ALA A 58 -21.43 -7.32 1.33
N ILE A 59 -20.64 -7.83 0.40
CA ILE A 59 -20.78 -9.16 -0.17
C ILE A 59 -19.59 -9.98 0.32
N ARG A 60 -19.91 -11.11 0.95
CA ARG A 60 -18.94 -12.11 1.38
C ARG A 60 -18.92 -13.26 0.41
N PHE A 61 -17.74 -13.61 -0.08
CA PHE A 61 -17.48 -14.71 -0.97
C PHE A 61 -16.91 -15.88 -0.17
N TYR A 62 -17.43 -17.07 -0.43
CA TYR A 62 -16.89 -18.33 0.07
C TYR A 62 -16.21 -19.02 -1.10
N TYR A 63 -14.89 -19.02 -1.14
CA TYR A 63 -14.13 -19.37 -2.33
C TYR A 63 -12.92 -20.24 -1.98
N ARG A 64 -12.29 -20.84 -2.98
CA ARG A 64 -10.89 -21.30 -2.91
C ARG A 64 -10.23 -21.05 -4.25
N THR A 65 -8.93 -20.81 -4.23
CA THR A 65 -8.13 -20.64 -5.44
C THR A 65 -7.17 -21.80 -5.60
N ILE A 66 -6.88 -22.15 -6.87
CA ILE A 66 -5.93 -23.22 -7.21
C ILE A 66 -4.76 -22.55 -7.93
N GLY A 67 -3.53 -22.83 -7.50
CA GLY A 67 -2.32 -22.30 -8.15
C GLY A 67 -1.98 -20.83 -7.83
N GLY A 68 -2.48 -20.28 -6.73
CA GLY A 68 -2.07 -18.99 -6.17
C GLY A 68 -3.23 -18.01 -5.97
N ASP A 69 -2.89 -16.78 -5.58
CA ASP A 69 -3.80 -15.64 -5.55
C ASP A 69 -4.43 -15.42 -6.93
N GLN A 70 -5.75 -15.20 -6.98
CA GLN A 70 -6.47 -14.97 -8.23
C GLN A 70 -7.19 -13.64 -8.20
N VAL A 71 -7.22 -12.94 -9.33
CA VAL A 71 -7.98 -11.69 -9.47
C VAL A 71 -9.13 -11.98 -10.41
N GLN A 72 -10.35 -11.70 -9.95
CA GLN A 72 -11.57 -11.88 -10.73
C GLN A 72 -12.30 -10.57 -10.90
N LYS A 73 -13.04 -10.42 -12.00
CA LYS A 73 -13.88 -9.25 -12.21
C LYS A 73 -15.22 -9.45 -11.54
N VAL A 74 -15.58 -8.51 -10.67
CA VAL A 74 -16.92 -8.44 -10.10
C VAL A 74 -17.63 -7.21 -10.66
N THR A 75 -18.70 -7.44 -11.40
CA THR A 75 -19.49 -6.38 -12.04
C THR A 75 -20.81 -6.21 -11.31
N ALA A 76 -21.06 -5.02 -10.76
CA ALA A 76 -22.34 -4.60 -10.23
C ALA A 76 -23.13 -3.84 -11.30
N LYS A 77 -24.16 -4.48 -11.86
CA LYS A 77 -25.09 -3.88 -12.82
C LYS A 77 -26.35 -3.43 -12.11
N THR A 78 -26.76 -2.20 -12.37
CA THR A 78 -27.95 -1.55 -11.83
C THR A 78 -28.76 -0.97 -12.99
N ASP A 79 -29.96 -0.45 -12.72
CA ASP A 79 -30.77 0.19 -13.76
C ASP A 79 -30.09 1.43 -14.37
N HIS A 80 -29.23 2.12 -13.61
CA HIS A 80 -28.63 3.39 -14.02
C HIS A 80 -27.16 3.28 -14.46
N ARG A 81 -26.44 2.25 -14.02
CA ARG A 81 -24.99 2.13 -14.25
C ARG A 81 -24.47 0.70 -14.13
N THR A 82 -23.28 0.50 -14.67
CA THR A 82 -22.46 -0.71 -14.50
C THR A 82 -21.11 -0.32 -13.90
N LEU A 83 -20.75 -0.96 -12.79
CA LEU A 83 -19.48 -0.76 -12.11
C LEU A 83 -18.69 -2.07 -12.09
N VAL A 84 -17.43 -2.02 -12.52
CA VAL A 84 -16.52 -3.17 -12.56
C VAL A 84 -15.47 -3.01 -11.47
N TYR A 85 -15.12 -4.11 -10.81
CA TYR A 85 -14.11 -4.15 -9.77
C TYR A 85 -13.20 -5.36 -10.02
N ASP A 86 -11.89 -5.13 -10.04
CA ASP A 86 -10.93 -6.23 -9.92
C ASP A 86 -10.82 -6.63 -8.45
N VAL A 87 -11.15 -7.88 -8.14
CA VAL A 87 -11.23 -8.40 -6.77
C VAL A 87 -10.22 -9.52 -6.60
N GLY A 88 -9.25 -9.32 -5.70
CA GLY A 88 -8.25 -10.31 -5.35
C GLY A 88 -8.76 -11.30 -4.31
N PHE A 89 -8.66 -12.56 -4.66
CA PHE A 89 -8.99 -13.73 -3.87
C PHE A 89 -7.69 -14.43 -3.48
N PRO A 90 -7.17 -14.17 -2.27
CA PRO A 90 -5.91 -14.77 -1.85
C PRO A 90 -6.02 -16.27 -1.56
N MET A 91 -4.93 -17.00 -1.75
CA MET A 91 -4.81 -18.42 -1.41
C MET A 91 -4.70 -18.64 0.12
N VAL A 92 -5.03 -19.85 0.59
CA VAL A 92 -4.69 -20.30 1.96
C VAL A 92 -3.19 -20.53 2.06
N GLY A 93 -2.53 -20.00 3.09
CA GLY A 93 -1.12 -20.31 3.33
C GLY A 93 -0.13 -19.37 2.66
N ASP A 94 -0.52 -18.15 2.33
CA ASP A 94 0.44 -17.10 1.92
C ASP A 94 1.49 -16.76 3.01
N ASP A 95 1.28 -17.27 4.24
CA ASP A 95 2.22 -17.25 5.36
C ASP A 95 2.99 -18.58 5.54
N GLU A 96 2.52 -19.69 4.95
CA GLU A 96 3.14 -21.02 4.99
C GLU A 96 2.68 -21.77 3.73
N ARG A 97 3.54 -21.93 2.72
CA ARG A 97 3.29 -22.80 1.56
C ARG A 97 2.99 -24.22 2.07
N THR A 98 1.73 -24.52 2.35
CA THR A 98 1.30 -25.89 2.63
C THR A 98 0.93 -26.50 1.30
N ASP A 99 1.67 -27.53 0.89
CA ASP A 99 1.50 -28.35 -0.33
C ASP A 99 0.14 -29.09 -0.43
N SER A 100 -0.92 -28.60 0.23
CA SER A 100 -2.27 -29.10 -0.04
C SER A 100 -2.78 -28.44 -1.31
N ASP A 101 -2.62 -29.12 -2.44
CA ASP A 101 -3.19 -28.84 -3.79
C ASP A 101 -4.73 -28.65 -3.84
N GLN A 102 -5.39 -28.52 -2.68
CA GLN A 102 -6.83 -28.50 -2.51
C GLN A 102 -7.37 -27.21 -1.90
N GLY A 103 -6.50 -26.27 -1.45
CA GLY A 103 -6.85 -24.94 -0.95
C GLY A 103 -8.14 -24.88 -0.11
N GLY A 104 -8.05 -24.92 1.22
CA GLY A 104 -9.24 -24.88 2.08
C GLY A 104 -10.17 -23.69 1.77
N TRP A 105 -11.48 -23.89 1.87
CA TRP A 105 -12.47 -22.82 1.65
C TRP A 105 -12.22 -21.59 2.53
N GLN A 106 -12.19 -20.40 1.90
CA GLN A 106 -11.91 -19.10 2.49
C GLN A 106 -13.11 -18.16 2.48
N GLU A 107 -13.03 -17.10 3.29
CA GLU A 107 -13.97 -15.99 3.28
C GLU A 107 -13.28 -14.68 2.88
N TYR A 108 -13.83 -13.98 1.88
CA TYR A 108 -13.43 -12.62 1.52
C TYR A 108 -14.66 -11.71 1.53
N GLU A 109 -14.55 -10.50 2.09
CA GLU A 109 -15.66 -9.55 2.18
C GLU A 109 -15.28 -8.22 1.53
N GLN A 110 -16.09 -7.77 0.57
CA GLN A 110 -15.95 -6.48 -0.10
C GLN A 110 -17.30 -5.78 -0.23
N ALA A 111 -17.28 -4.45 -0.11
CA ALA A 111 -18.46 -3.63 -0.30
C ALA A 111 -18.62 -3.20 -1.76
N PHE A 112 -19.83 -3.35 -2.30
CA PHE A 112 -20.19 -2.88 -3.64
C PHE A 112 -21.29 -1.83 -3.53
N ARG A 113 -21.22 -0.79 -4.36
CA ARG A 113 -22.29 0.20 -4.45
C ARG A 113 -23.43 -0.39 -5.29
N LEU A 114 -24.60 -0.54 -4.67
CA LEU A 114 -25.82 -1.06 -5.29
C LEU A 114 -26.96 -0.05 -5.11
N GLU A 115 -28.01 -0.20 -5.90
CA GLU A 115 -29.13 0.73 -5.98
C GLU A 115 -30.45 0.11 -5.53
N THR A 116 -31.42 0.96 -5.21
CA THR A 116 -32.80 0.53 -4.97
C THR A 116 -33.35 -0.13 -6.24
N GLY A 117 -34.07 -1.25 -6.09
CA GLY A 117 -34.57 -2.01 -7.23
C GLY A 117 -33.79 -3.31 -7.44
N VAL A 118 -33.73 -3.77 -8.70
CA VAL A 118 -33.04 -5.02 -9.05
C VAL A 118 -31.61 -4.70 -9.47
N ASN A 119 -30.65 -5.39 -8.85
CA ASN A 119 -29.24 -5.30 -9.17
C ASN A 119 -28.78 -6.68 -9.63
N THR A 120 -27.85 -6.73 -10.57
CA THR A 120 -27.20 -7.97 -10.99
C THR A 120 -25.74 -7.92 -10.61
N LEU A 121 -25.30 -8.83 -9.76
CA LEU A 121 -23.88 -9.01 -9.44
C LEU A 121 -23.35 -10.14 -10.31
N VAL A 122 -22.38 -9.84 -11.16
CA VAL A 122 -21.71 -10.81 -12.03
C VAL A 122 -20.30 -11.02 -11.51
N VAL A 123 -19.89 -12.28 -11.33
CA VAL A 123 -18.48 -12.64 -11.09
C VAL A 123 -17.99 -13.33 -12.36
N SER A 124 -16.99 -12.73 -13.00
CA SER A 124 -16.41 -13.19 -14.25
C SER A 124 -14.98 -13.66 -14.00
N ALA A 125 -14.67 -14.85 -14.51
CA ALA A 125 -13.34 -15.43 -14.42
C ALA A 125 -12.38 -14.71 -15.38
N ASP A 126 -11.44 -13.94 -14.83
CA ASP A 126 -10.49 -13.14 -15.59
C ASP A 126 -9.10 -13.75 -15.56
N TRP A 127 -8.52 -13.92 -14.36
CA TRP A 127 -7.21 -14.54 -14.17
C TRP A 127 -7.28 -15.79 -13.29
N GLY A 128 -6.77 -16.90 -13.84
CA GLY A 128 -6.70 -18.24 -13.22
C GLY A 128 -8.04 -18.85 -12.79
N ASN A 129 -7.95 -19.96 -12.05
CA ASN A 129 -9.10 -20.77 -11.67
C ASN A 129 -9.52 -20.46 -10.23
N MET A 130 -10.82 -20.28 -10.01
CA MET A 130 -11.39 -20.09 -8.68
C MET A 130 -12.63 -20.96 -8.51
N ASP A 131 -12.74 -21.65 -7.38
CA ASP A 131 -13.98 -22.29 -7.00
C ASP A 131 -14.76 -21.36 -6.08
N LEU A 132 -16.06 -21.22 -6.33
CA LEU A 132 -16.96 -20.37 -5.58
C LEU A 132 -18.12 -21.21 -5.03
N TRP A 133 -18.21 -21.33 -3.72
CA TRP A 133 -19.25 -22.11 -3.05
C TRP A 133 -20.55 -21.33 -2.86
N LYS A 134 -20.47 -20.08 -2.40
CA LYS A 134 -21.63 -19.20 -2.23
C LYS A 134 -21.20 -17.75 -2.05
N ILE A 135 -22.15 -16.85 -2.27
CA ILE A 135 -22.01 -15.46 -1.83
C ILE A 135 -23.07 -15.14 -0.78
N VAL A 136 -22.75 -14.26 0.14
CA VAL A 136 -23.63 -13.86 1.23
C VAL A 136 -23.63 -12.35 1.32
N MET A 137 -24.81 -11.74 1.24
CA MET A 137 -24.92 -10.32 1.57
C MET A 137 -24.94 -10.16 3.09
N VAL A 138 -24.06 -9.32 3.61
CA VAL A 138 -23.84 -9.13 5.04
C VAL A 138 -24.40 -7.77 5.45
N SER A 139 -25.36 -7.76 6.37
CA SER A 139 -25.88 -6.52 6.98
C SER A 139 -25.22 -6.26 8.33
N SER A 140 -25.06 -4.99 8.67
CA SER A 140 -24.73 -4.56 10.03
C SER A 140 -25.92 -4.72 10.99
N SER A 141 -27.16 -4.72 10.48
CA SER A 141 -28.38 -4.95 11.23
C SER A 141 -28.72 -6.44 11.32
N LYS A 142 -29.36 -6.85 12.43
CA LYS A 142 -29.86 -8.22 12.62
C LYS A 142 -31.23 -8.46 11.99
N GLU A 143 -31.98 -7.40 11.70
CA GLU A 143 -33.39 -7.48 11.36
C GLU A 143 -33.66 -7.07 9.91
N VAL A 144 -32.88 -6.13 9.37
CA VAL A 144 -33.09 -5.54 8.05
C VAL A 144 -31.80 -5.57 7.24
N MET A 145 -31.92 -5.75 5.93
CA MET A 145 -30.81 -5.54 5.02
C MET A 145 -30.65 -4.05 4.75
N GLU A 146 -29.64 -3.46 5.36
CA GLU A 146 -29.33 -2.04 5.26
C GLU A 146 -27.92 -1.89 4.66
N PRO A 147 -27.69 -0.83 3.87
CA PRO A 147 -26.35 -0.54 3.39
C PRO A 147 -25.42 -0.25 4.58
N LEU A 148 -24.14 -0.50 4.37
CA LEU A 148 -23.07 -0.14 5.28
C LEU A 148 -23.00 1.38 5.41
N ASN A 149 -22.92 1.86 6.66
CA ASN A 149 -22.49 3.22 6.92
C ASN A 149 -20.95 3.26 6.88
N LEU A 150 -20.40 3.51 5.70
CA LEU A 150 -18.96 3.69 5.50
C LEU A 150 -18.64 5.20 5.58
N PRO A 151 -17.82 5.66 6.55
CA PRO A 151 -17.44 7.06 6.60
C PRO A 151 -16.55 7.40 5.40
N PRO A 152 -16.53 8.65 4.92
CA PRO A 152 -15.55 9.10 3.95
C PRO A 152 -14.12 8.94 4.51
N ILE A 153 -13.12 8.96 3.62
CA ILE A 153 -11.71 8.79 4.00
C ILE A 153 -10.90 9.85 3.26
N LEU A 154 -9.98 10.50 3.98
CA LEU A 154 -8.97 11.40 3.43
C LEU A 154 -7.60 10.71 3.45
N SER A 155 -6.78 10.97 2.43
CA SER A 155 -5.39 10.56 2.26
C SER A 155 -4.65 11.64 1.45
N PRO A 156 -3.56 12.24 1.96
CA PRO A 156 -3.14 12.17 3.36
C PRO A 156 -4.16 12.83 4.30
N ARG A 157 -4.03 12.59 5.60
CA ARG A 157 -4.79 13.24 6.69
C ARG A 157 -4.03 14.36 7.38
N TYR A 158 -2.72 14.39 7.18
CA TYR A 158 -1.83 15.42 7.71
C TYR A 158 -0.91 15.93 6.61
N GLU A 159 -0.59 17.23 6.67
CA GLU A 159 0.38 17.81 5.77
C GLU A 159 1.07 19.01 6.41
N THR A 160 2.33 19.20 6.07
CA THR A 160 3.05 20.45 6.36
C THR A 160 3.17 21.30 5.11
N ILE A 161 2.97 22.60 5.28
CA ILE A 161 3.24 23.63 4.27
C ILE A 161 4.23 24.65 4.81
N TYR A 162 4.97 25.25 3.89
CA TYR A 162 5.94 26.31 4.21
C TYR A 162 5.57 27.57 3.45
N LYS A 163 5.46 28.69 4.17
CA LYS A 163 4.97 29.97 3.62
C LYS A 163 5.93 30.57 2.59
N ASP A 164 7.20 30.18 2.60
CA ASP A 164 8.21 30.53 1.60
C ASP A 164 8.31 29.52 0.43
N LYS A 165 7.58 28.39 0.50
CA LYS A 165 7.50 27.35 -0.54
C LYS A 165 6.05 26.97 -0.81
N VAL A 166 5.22 27.98 -1.06
CA VAL A 166 3.77 27.86 -1.22
C VAL A 166 3.40 26.91 -2.36
N ARG A 167 2.58 25.90 -2.08
CA ARG A 167 2.07 24.93 -3.07
C ARG A 167 0.67 24.44 -2.74
N ASP A 168 -0.10 24.13 -3.77
CA ASP A 168 -1.45 23.60 -3.57
C ASP A 168 -1.38 22.24 -2.88
N ILE A 169 -2.31 22.01 -1.96
CA ILE A 169 -2.45 20.76 -1.25
C ILE A 169 -3.41 19.88 -2.05
N THR A 170 -2.99 18.67 -2.38
CA THR A 170 -3.81 17.69 -3.09
C THR A 170 -4.17 16.57 -2.13
N ILE A 171 -5.46 16.36 -1.92
CA ILE A 171 -6.00 15.38 -0.98
C ILE A 171 -6.87 14.42 -1.77
N HIS A 172 -6.57 13.13 -1.66
CA HIS A 172 -7.44 12.09 -2.14
C HIS A 172 -8.59 11.86 -1.15
N VAL A 173 -9.80 11.79 -1.68
CA VAL A 173 -11.04 11.62 -0.92
C VAL A 173 -11.79 10.41 -1.44
N GLN A 174 -11.87 9.36 -0.63
CA GLN A 174 -12.81 8.26 -0.85
C GLN A 174 -14.15 8.62 -0.22
N LEU A 175 -15.15 8.87 -1.06
CA LEU A 175 -16.46 9.40 -0.67
C LEU A 175 -17.35 8.38 0.05
N ASN A 176 -17.22 7.10 -0.28
CA ASN A 176 -17.99 6.01 0.37
C ASN A 176 -19.52 6.17 0.37
N GLY A 177 -20.08 6.90 -0.60
CA GLY A 177 -21.53 7.13 -0.66
C GLY A 177 -21.87 8.60 -0.59
N HIS A 178 -21.04 9.35 0.12
CA HIS A 178 -21.30 10.71 0.55
C HIS A 178 -20.93 11.76 -0.49
N GLN A 179 -21.47 12.96 -0.31
CA GLN A 179 -21.10 14.16 -1.07
C GLN A 179 -20.27 15.08 -0.17
N LEU A 180 -19.17 15.62 -0.69
CA LEU A 180 -18.43 16.69 -0.03
C LEU A 180 -19.24 17.99 -0.17
N LEU A 181 -19.71 18.54 0.94
CA LEU A 181 -20.56 19.74 0.97
C LEU A 181 -19.72 21.02 1.00
N THR A 182 -18.72 21.06 1.89
CA THR A 182 -17.82 22.21 2.03
C THR A 182 -16.59 21.82 2.86
N ILE A 183 -15.60 22.71 2.88
CA ILE A 183 -14.38 22.60 3.67
C ILE A 183 -14.24 23.88 4.47
N MET A 184 -14.06 23.78 5.79
CA MET A 184 -13.98 24.93 6.69
C MET A 184 -12.66 24.93 7.46
N ASP A 185 -12.17 26.12 7.78
CA ASP A 185 -11.10 26.29 8.75
C ASP A 185 -11.63 26.30 10.19
N GLU A 186 -10.73 26.42 11.17
CA GLU A 186 -11.07 26.43 12.61
C GLU A 186 -11.98 27.59 13.03
N SER A 187 -12.06 28.65 12.22
CA SER A 187 -12.94 29.80 12.44
C SER A 187 -14.32 29.61 11.78
N GLU A 188 -14.62 28.40 11.30
CA GLU A 188 -15.82 28.06 10.52
C GLU A 188 -15.93 28.88 9.22
N THR A 189 -14.80 29.39 8.70
CA THR A 189 -14.77 30.11 7.42
C THR A 189 -14.52 29.10 6.28
N PRO A 190 -15.32 29.14 5.20
CA PRO A 190 -15.10 28.28 4.04
C PRO A 190 -13.71 28.46 3.40
N ILE A 191 -13.04 27.35 3.11
CA ILE A 191 -11.79 27.30 2.34
C ILE A 191 -12.14 26.99 0.88
N PRO A 192 -11.76 27.83 -0.09
CA PRO A 192 -11.94 27.53 -1.50
C PRO A 192 -11.19 26.27 -1.93
N TYR A 193 -11.87 25.40 -2.67
CA TYR A 193 -11.29 24.17 -3.20
C TYR A 193 -11.78 23.88 -4.61
N SER A 194 -11.00 23.08 -5.33
CA SER A 194 -11.44 22.42 -6.56
C SER A 194 -11.55 20.93 -6.32
N ILE A 195 -12.55 20.29 -6.92
CA ILE A 195 -12.76 18.84 -6.83
C ILE A 195 -12.78 18.23 -8.22
N PHE A 196 -12.00 17.16 -8.40
CA PHE A 196 -11.85 16.48 -9.67
C PHE A 196 -12.14 14.98 -9.51
N PRO A 197 -12.64 14.30 -10.56
CA PRO A 197 -12.63 12.84 -10.60
C PRO A 197 -11.20 12.33 -10.36
N PHE A 198 -11.07 11.26 -9.56
CA PHE A 198 -9.80 10.56 -9.47
C PHE A 198 -9.55 9.83 -10.79
N LYS A 199 -8.39 10.08 -11.42
CA LYS A 199 -7.98 9.43 -12.67
C LYS A 199 -6.71 8.62 -12.42
N THR A 200 -6.75 7.34 -12.77
CA THR A 200 -5.59 6.47 -12.99
C THR A 200 -5.95 5.55 -14.16
N GLU A 201 -4.98 5.24 -15.02
CA GLU A 201 -5.20 4.42 -16.22
C GLU A 201 -5.45 2.94 -15.89
N GLU A 202 -5.13 2.52 -14.66
CA GLU A 202 -5.14 1.13 -14.21
C GLU A 202 -6.28 0.83 -13.23
N LEU A 203 -7.14 1.81 -12.94
CA LEU A 203 -8.18 1.68 -11.93
C LEU A 203 -9.53 1.39 -12.57
N GLU A 204 -10.08 0.21 -12.28
CA GLU A 204 -11.43 -0.16 -12.71
C GLU A 204 -12.50 0.83 -12.22
N SER A 205 -13.56 0.95 -13.02
CA SER A 205 -14.62 1.97 -12.85
C SER A 205 -15.25 1.98 -11.45
N GLY A 206 -15.43 0.83 -10.82
CA GLY A 206 -16.00 0.68 -9.48
C GLY A 206 -15.13 1.28 -8.38
N TYR A 207 -13.80 1.22 -8.53
CA TYR A 207 -12.89 1.88 -7.59
C TYR A 207 -12.76 3.38 -7.88
N ALA A 208 -12.81 3.79 -9.15
CA ALA A 208 -12.68 5.21 -9.51
C ALA A 208 -13.91 6.04 -9.10
N GLU A 209 -15.12 5.48 -9.24
CA GLU A 209 -16.37 6.23 -9.12
C GLU A 209 -16.52 6.97 -7.77
N ASN A 210 -16.07 6.35 -6.68
CA ASN A 210 -16.20 6.89 -5.34
C ASN A 210 -14.97 7.66 -4.86
N ARG A 211 -14.02 7.94 -5.74
CA ARG A 211 -12.77 8.63 -5.43
C ARG A 211 -12.72 10.02 -6.07
N ARG A 212 -12.25 11.00 -5.33
CA ARG A 212 -12.06 12.38 -5.80
C ARG A 212 -10.68 12.87 -5.42
N THR A 213 -10.17 13.78 -6.23
CA THR A 213 -9.00 14.59 -5.89
C THR A 213 -9.50 15.98 -5.51
N VAL A 214 -9.30 16.37 -4.26
CA VAL A 214 -9.59 17.73 -3.78
C VAL A 214 -8.30 18.51 -3.76
N ARG A 215 -8.31 19.72 -4.33
CA ARG A 215 -7.19 20.65 -4.29
C ARG A 215 -7.57 21.88 -3.48
N LEU A 216 -6.85 22.12 -2.39
CA LEU A 216 -6.99 23.34 -1.59
C LEU A 216 -6.05 24.41 -2.16
N SER A 217 -6.57 25.61 -2.40
CA SER A 217 -5.77 26.70 -2.94
C SER A 217 -4.85 27.31 -1.88
N THR A 218 -3.58 27.40 -2.24
CA THR A 218 -2.50 28.05 -1.49
C THR A 218 -2.75 29.46 -0.99
N SER A 219 -3.47 30.26 -1.75
CA SER A 219 -3.65 31.70 -1.50
C SER A 219 -4.24 32.00 -0.12
N LYS A 220 -5.08 31.09 0.41
CA LYS A 220 -5.63 31.18 1.76
C LYS A 220 -4.57 30.88 2.83
N PHE A 221 -3.72 29.88 2.60
CA PHE A 221 -2.77 29.40 3.60
C PHE A 221 -1.55 30.31 3.82
N ALA A 222 -1.22 31.15 2.85
CA ALA A 222 -0.17 32.16 3.00
C ALA A 222 -0.41 33.09 4.21
N ASN A 223 -1.67 33.31 4.58
CA ASN A 223 -2.05 34.17 5.70
C ASN A 223 -2.31 33.40 7.01
N TYR A 224 -2.18 32.07 7.03
CA TYR A 224 -2.39 31.32 8.26
C TYR A 224 -1.27 31.62 9.26
N PRO A 225 -1.59 31.70 10.57
CA PRO A 225 -0.61 31.74 11.63
C PRO A 225 0.33 30.52 11.55
N GLU A 226 1.58 30.68 11.99
CA GLU A 226 2.47 29.53 12.19
C GLU A 226 1.92 28.61 13.28
N GLY A 227 1.98 27.30 13.07
CA GLY A 227 1.49 26.31 14.03
C GLY A 227 0.66 25.19 13.40
N ASN A 228 -0.02 24.42 14.24
CA ASN A 228 -0.91 23.35 13.82
C ASN A 228 -2.34 23.88 13.71
N HIS A 229 -3.03 23.50 12.65
CA HIS A 229 -4.39 23.89 12.33
C HIS A 229 -5.22 22.67 11.97
N GLN A 230 -6.53 22.75 12.19
CA GLN A 230 -7.52 21.77 11.80
C GLN A 230 -8.41 22.32 10.69
N ILE A 231 -8.57 21.52 9.64
CA ILE A 231 -9.46 21.80 8.53
C ILE A 231 -10.56 20.75 8.54
N ARG A 232 -11.82 21.19 8.56
CA ARG A 232 -12.98 20.29 8.62
C ARG A 232 -13.55 20.08 7.22
N PHE A 233 -13.52 18.84 6.76
CA PHE A 233 -14.25 18.41 5.57
C PHE A 233 -15.65 17.98 6.00
N LEU A 234 -16.68 18.67 5.49
CA LEU A 234 -18.07 18.37 5.82
C LEU A 234 -18.73 17.61 4.66
N PHE A 235 -19.37 16.51 5.00
CA PHE A 235 -20.02 15.62 4.04
C PHE A 235 -21.52 15.51 4.32
N SER A 236 -22.27 14.97 3.35
CA SER A 236 -23.67 14.59 3.52
C SER A 236 -23.88 13.66 4.72
N GLU A 237 -25.13 13.57 5.19
CA GLU A 237 -25.53 12.70 6.31
C GLU A 237 -24.81 13.00 7.64
N GLY A 238 -24.28 14.23 7.79
CA GLY A 238 -23.65 14.69 9.02
C GLY A 238 -22.21 14.19 9.25
N HIS A 239 -21.61 13.51 8.26
CA HIS A 239 -20.22 13.08 8.36
C HIS A 239 -19.28 14.27 8.30
N SER A 240 -18.25 14.26 9.15
CA SER A 240 -17.14 15.22 9.06
C SER A 240 -15.80 14.54 9.34
N ILE A 241 -14.75 15.05 8.71
CA ILE A 241 -13.38 14.55 8.91
C ILE A 241 -12.48 15.76 9.17
N VAL A 242 -11.63 15.64 10.19
CA VAL A 242 -10.59 16.61 10.48
C VAL A 242 -9.34 16.24 9.68
N TYR A 243 -8.84 17.21 8.94
CA TYR A 243 -7.56 17.20 8.25
C TYR A 243 -6.59 18.11 9.02
N HIS A 244 -5.38 17.63 9.30
CA HIS A 244 -4.41 18.35 10.10
C HIS A 244 -3.40 19.07 9.19
N LEU A 245 -3.25 20.39 9.37
CA LEU A 245 -2.33 21.21 8.59
C LEU A 245 -1.30 21.85 9.53
N LYS A 246 -0.02 21.56 9.32
CA LYS A 246 1.08 22.29 9.98
C LYS A 246 1.56 23.41 9.05
N VAL A 247 1.48 24.64 9.51
CA VAL A 247 1.95 25.83 8.80
C VAL A 247 3.28 26.25 9.41
N VAL A 248 4.32 26.30 8.59
CA VAL A 248 5.67 26.72 8.99
C VAL A 248 6.07 27.96 8.20
N THR A 249 6.65 28.96 8.87
CA THR A 249 6.97 30.24 8.20
C THR A 249 8.09 30.09 7.18
N LEU A 250 9.18 29.42 7.55
CA LEU A 250 10.34 29.22 6.68
C LEU A 250 10.70 27.75 6.60
N TYR A 251 10.95 27.27 5.39
CA TYR A 251 11.56 25.96 5.19
C TYR A 251 12.97 25.96 5.78
N LYS A 252 13.22 25.00 6.67
CA LYS A 252 14.56 24.70 7.18
C LYS A 252 14.96 23.33 6.66
N GLU A 253 16.14 23.27 6.06
CA GLU A 253 16.70 22.01 5.60
C GLU A 253 16.87 21.06 6.81
N PRO A 254 16.22 19.88 6.82
CA PRO A 254 16.32 18.96 7.94
C PRO A 254 17.67 18.24 7.93
N PRO A 255 18.19 17.83 9.11
CA PRO A 255 19.36 16.96 9.20
C PRO A 255 19.17 15.64 8.45
N LEU A 256 18.02 14.97 8.63
CA LEU A 256 17.69 13.72 7.95
C LEU A 256 16.43 13.93 7.10
N LYS A 257 16.47 13.51 5.84
CA LYS A 257 15.35 13.58 4.90
C LYS A 257 15.15 12.25 4.21
N ILE A 258 13.91 11.77 4.13
CA ILE A 258 13.54 10.56 3.41
C ILE A 258 12.54 10.94 2.33
N ILE A 259 12.85 10.62 1.08
CA ILE A 259 12.02 10.95 -0.09
C ILE A 259 11.69 9.65 -0.80
N SER A 260 10.45 9.19 -0.67
CA SER A 260 9.97 8.03 -1.42
C SER A 260 9.25 8.50 -2.67
N LEU A 261 9.91 8.28 -3.81
CA LEU A 261 9.47 8.76 -5.12
C LEU A 261 8.27 7.97 -5.60
N ASP A 262 7.37 8.67 -6.29
CA ASP A 262 6.28 8.03 -7.05
C ASP A 262 6.84 7.46 -8.35
N VAL A 263 7.32 6.23 -8.28
CA VAL A 263 7.76 5.41 -9.42
C VAL A 263 6.67 4.47 -9.90
N ASN A 264 5.39 4.87 -9.76
CA ASN A 264 4.23 4.06 -10.08
C ASN A 264 4.16 2.76 -9.24
N HIS A 265 4.77 1.68 -9.74
CA HIS A 265 4.94 0.40 -9.05
C HIS A 265 6.42 0.06 -8.95
N GLY A 266 6.85 -0.35 -7.76
CA GLY A 266 8.26 -0.58 -7.45
C GLY A 266 8.75 0.33 -6.34
N ASN A 267 10.06 0.43 -6.14
CA ASN A 267 10.62 1.30 -5.12
C ASN A 267 11.76 2.18 -5.66
N ALA A 268 11.78 3.43 -5.21
CA ALA A 268 12.91 4.33 -5.32
C ALA A 268 12.85 5.32 -4.17
N THR A 269 13.70 5.14 -3.17
CA THR A 269 13.71 5.97 -1.96
C THR A 269 15.08 6.60 -1.75
N LEU A 270 15.10 7.93 -1.59
CA LEU A 270 16.30 8.68 -1.25
C LEU A 270 16.35 8.98 0.24
N ILE A 271 17.53 8.87 0.84
CA ILE A 271 17.79 9.28 2.22
C ILE A 271 18.98 10.23 2.23
N LYS A 272 18.74 11.49 2.63
CA LYS A 272 19.79 12.44 2.97
C LYS A 272 20.13 12.26 4.43
N PHE A 273 21.38 11.97 4.74
CA PHE A 273 21.88 11.86 6.10
C PHE A 273 22.31 13.22 6.68
N PRO A 274 22.48 13.33 8.02
CA PRO A 274 23.02 14.53 8.66
C PRO A 274 24.42 14.93 8.19
N SER A 275 25.16 14.01 7.59
CA SER A 275 26.46 14.25 6.96
C SER A 275 26.37 14.84 5.54
N ASP A 276 25.16 15.18 5.08
CA ASP A 276 24.81 15.59 3.71
C ASP A 276 25.03 14.53 2.62
N LYS A 277 25.46 13.32 3.01
CA LYS A 277 25.54 12.18 2.11
C LYS A 277 24.16 11.64 1.76
N TRP A 278 24.04 11.09 0.55
CA TRP A 278 22.79 10.51 0.05
C TRP A 278 22.89 9.02 -0.20
N LEU A 279 21.88 8.30 0.28
CA LEU A 279 21.59 6.92 -0.08
C LEU A 279 20.42 6.89 -1.05
N LEU A 280 20.57 6.20 -2.17
CA LEU A 280 19.47 5.75 -3.01
C LEU A 280 19.18 4.27 -2.74
N ILE A 281 17.93 3.95 -2.47
CA ILE A 281 17.42 2.59 -2.25
C ILE A 281 16.54 2.25 -3.44
N ASP A 282 16.95 1.25 -4.21
CA ASP A 282 16.32 0.87 -5.48
C ASP A 282 16.15 2.05 -6.46
N SER A 283 15.55 1.81 -7.62
CA SER A 283 15.45 2.82 -8.68
C SER A 283 14.22 2.69 -9.57
N GLY A 284 13.22 1.90 -9.17
CA GLY A 284 12.08 1.57 -10.02
C GLY A 284 12.48 0.68 -11.20
N LYS A 285 11.62 0.63 -12.22
CA LYS A 285 11.96 0.04 -13.54
C LYS A 285 12.77 1.03 -14.36
N GLU A 286 13.33 0.59 -15.47
CA GLU A 286 14.21 1.37 -16.36
C GLU A 286 13.51 2.66 -16.83
N TYR A 287 12.22 2.56 -17.17
CA TYR A 287 11.44 3.72 -17.58
C TYR A 287 11.35 4.77 -16.46
N GLU A 288 11.01 4.34 -15.24
CA GLU A 288 10.91 5.24 -14.09
C GLU A 288 12.29 5.75 -13.63
N ALA A 289 13.33 4.94 -13.71
CA ALA A 289 14.70 5.37 -13.46
C ALA A 289 15.09 6.53 -14.39
N GLU A 290 14.81 6.40 -15.70
CA GLU A 290 15.13 7.41 -16.72
C GLU A 290 14.24 8.65 -16.66
N HIS A 291 12.95 8.49 -16.37
CA HIS A 291 11.97 9.58 -16.50
C HIS A 291 11.47 10.12 -15.15
N ILE A 292 11.96 9.59 -14.03
CA ILE A 292 11.57 10.00 -12.67
C ILE A 292 12.81 10.19 -11.81
N VAL A 293 13.57 9.12 -11.58
CA VAL A 293 14.69 9.14 -10.63
C VAL A 293 15.83 10.03 -11.12
N LYS A 294 16.40 9.77 -12.30
CA LYS A 294 17.53 10.55 -12.86
C LYS A 294 17.19 12.04 -13.03
N PRO A 295 16.02 12.44 -13.58
CA PRO A 295 15.64 13.84 -13.65
C PRO A 295 15.45 14.47 -12.27
N PHE A 296 14.87 13.75 -11.30
CA PHE A 296 14.74 14.24 -9.93
C PHE A 296 16.10 14.52 -9.30
N LEU A 297 17.06 13.59 -9.43
CA LEU A 297 18.44 13.79 -8.93
C LEU A 297 19.10 15.01 -9.59
N LYS A 298 18.99 15.11 -10.91
CA LYS A 298 19.55 16.22 -11.70
C LYS A 298 18.96 17.57 -11.31
N GLU A 299 17.63 17.67 -11.21
CA GLU A 299 16.95 18.94 -10.92
C GLU A 299 17.17 19.44 -9.50
N ASN A 300 17.45 18.54 -8.56
CA ASN A 300 17.76 18.84 -7.16
C ASN A 300 19.26 18.90 -6.86
N ASN A 301 20.12 18.74 -7.87
CA ASN A 301 21.58 18.66 -7.72
C ASN A 301 22.02 17.63 -6.66
N ILE A 302 21.40 16.45 -6.65
CA ILE A 302 21.70 15.37 -5.71
C ILE A 302 22.76 14.46 -6.32
N THR A 303 23.87 14.30 -5.60
CA THR A 303 24.88 13.26 -5.87
C THR A 303 24.64 12.10 -4.93
N ILE A 304 24.70 10.87 -5.45
CA ILE A 304 24.48 9.65 -4.65
C ILE A 304 25.83 9.14 -4.14
N ASP A 305 25.95 9.00 -2.81
CA ASP A 305 27.13 8.43 -2.15
C ASP A 305 26.99 6.91 -1.97
N TYR A 306 25.77 6.45 -1.72
CA TYR A 306 25.45 5.06 -1.44
C TYR A 306 24.28 4.60 -2.29
N TYR A 307 24.39 3.38 -2.83
CA TYR A 307 23.29 2.71 -3.51
C TYR A 307 23.02 1.39 -2.81
N LEU A 308 21.79 1.19 -2.35
CA LEU A 308 21.33 -0.08 -1.78
C LEU A 308 20.32 -0.69 -2.74
N LEU A 309 20.65 -1.86 -3.31
CA LEU A 309 19.68 -2.67 -4.02
C LEU A 309 19.06 -3.64 -3.03
N THR A 310 17.73 -3.63 -2.91
CA THR A 310 17.04 -4.54 -1.99
C THR A 310 17.01 -5.95 -2.56
N HIS A 311 16.73 -6.08 -3.85
CA HIS A 311 16.72 -7.30 -4.65
C HIS A 311 16.65 -6.98 -6.17
N TYR A 312 16.69 -7.99 -7.02
CA TYR A 312 16.78 -7.99 -8.48
C TYR A 312 15.44 -8.20 -9.20
N HIS A 313 14.31 -7.81 -8.62
CA HIS A 313 13.10 -7.64 -9.41
C HIS A 313 13.14 -6.33 -10.19
N HIS A 314 12.57 -6.38 -11.39
CA HIS A 314 12.67 -5.35 -12.42
C HIS A 314 12.17 -3.98 -11.93
N ASP A 315 11.18 -3.95 -11.05
CA ASP A 315 10.64 -2.74 -10.41
C ASP A 315 11.50 -2.18 -9.27
N HIS A 316 12.71 -2.72 -9.06
CA HIS A 316 13.69 -2.24 -8.09
C HIS A 316 15.05 -1.92 -8.74
N LEU A 317 15.51 -2.75 -9.69
CA LEU A 317 16.88 -2.68 -10.24
C LEU A 317 17.04 -1.82 -11.50
N GLY A 318 15.97 -1.25 -12.06
CA GLY A 318 15.96 -0.71 -13.43
C GLY A 318 17.00 0.39 -13.70
N GLY A 319 17.35 1.20 -12.71
CA GLY A 319 18.38 2.24 -12.81
C GLY A 319 19.78 1.81 -12.35
N LEU A 320 19.99 0.55 -11.93
CA LEU A 320 21.21 0.08 -11.28
C LEU A 320 22.46 0.41 -12.09
N VAL A 321 22.50 0.01 -13.37
CA VAL A 321 23.69 0.16 -14.24
C VAL A 321 24.00 1.63 -14.47
N ASP A 322 23.02 2.39 -14.93
CA ASP A 322 23.15 3.79 -15.28
C ASP A 322 23.61 4.64 -14.08
N ILE A 323 22.98 4.44 -12.93
CA ILE A 323 23.24 5.24 -11.72
C ILE A 323 24.61 4.89 -11.13
N THR A 324 24.92 3.60 -10.97
CA THR A 324 26.21 3.18 -10.39
C THR A 324 27.39 3.57 -11.27
N THR A 325 27.26 3.45 -12.59
CA THR A 325 28.27 3.88 -13.55
C THR A 325 28.45 5.39 -13.54
N HIS A 326 27.35 6.15 -13.54
CA HIS A 326 27.41 7.62 -13.57
C HIS A 326 28.09 8.21 -12.33
N TYR A 327 27.80 7.68 -11.14
CA TYR A 327 28.37 8.16 -9.88
C TYR A 327 29.64 7.42 -9.44
N GLY A 328 30.04 6.36 -10.15
CA GLY A 328 31.21 5.54 -9.79
C GLY A 328 31.06 4.83 -8.43
N ILE A 329 29.82 4.52 -8.02
CA ILE A 329 29.51 3.95 -6.70
C ILE A 329 29.26 2.45 -6.78
N ARG A 330 29.62 1.76 -5.71
CA ARG A 330 29.38 0.31 -5.59
C ARG A 330 28.02 0.05 -4.92
N PRO A 331 27.14 -0.72 -5.55
CA PRO A 331 25.87 -1.08 -4.93
C PRO A 331 26.09 -2.05 -3.75
N GLN A 332 25.24 -1.90 -2.74
CA GLN A 332 25.21 -2.67 -1.50
C GLN A 332 23.98 -3.59 -1.49
N GLY A 333 23.99 -4.66 -0.68
CA GLY A 333 22.83 -5.55 -0.51
C GLY A 333 22.68 -6.66 -1.55
N ILE A 334 23.60 -6.72 -2.51
CA ILE A 334 23.64 -7.68 -3.61
C ILE A 334 24.41 -8.94 -3.16
N ASN A 335 23.88 -10.13 -3.49
CA ASN A 335 24.59 -11.40 -3.28
C ASN A 335 24.87 -12.16 -4.61
N LEU A 336 25.99 -12.89 -4.64
CA LEU A 336 26.51 -13.70 -5.75
C LEU A 336 25.53 -14.78 -6.26
N ASP A 337 24.63 -15.32 -5.44
CA ASP A 337 23.60 -16.27 -5.93
C ASP A 337 22.56 -15.58 -6.84
N GLY A 338 22.43 -14.26 -6.70
CA GLY A 338 21.74 -13.40 -7.66
C GLY A 338 22.36 -13.43 -9.07
N GLN A 339 23.68 -13.65 -9.21
CA GLN A 339 24.33 -13.82 -10.51
C GLN A 339 23.90 -15.12 -11.21
N GLN A 340 23.75 -16.21 -10.44
CA GLN A 340 23.26 -17.48 -10.98
C GLN A 340 21.76 -17.44 -11.31
N ARG A 341 20.95 -16.70 -10.55
CA ARG A 341 19.50 -16.57 -10.82
C ARG A 341 19.13 -15.51 -11.85
N ALA A 342 19.88 -14.41 -11.93
CA ALA A 342 19.78 -13.41 -13.00
C ALA A 342 20.02 -14.03 -14.39
N SER A 343 20.75 -15.15 -14.47
CA SER A 343 20.93 -15.94 -15.71
C SER A 343 19.62 -16.44 -16.35
N LYS A 344 18.50 -16.48 -15.61
CA LYS A 344 17.18 -16.92 -16.13
C LYS A 344 16.48 -15.86 -16.99
N THR A 345 17.03 -14.66 -17.12
CA THR A 345 16.55 -13.61 -18.05
C THR A 345 17.77 -12.97 -18.66
N ILE A 346 17.92 -13.12 -19.97
CA ILE A 346 19.12 -12.74 -20.74
C ILE A 346 19.57 -11.29 -20.44
N ASP A 347 18.63 -10.37 -20.21
CA ASP A 347 18.91 -8.96 -19.95
C ASP A 347 19.56 -8.71 -18.57
N ARG A 348 19.09 -9.38 -17.51
CA ARG A 348 19.63 -9.24 -16.14
C ARG A 348 21.08 -9.73 -16.08
N TYR A 349 21.37 -10.84 -16.77
CA TYR A 349 22.71 -11.40 -16.88
C TYR A 349 23.67 -10.50 -17.68
N GLN A 350 23.19 -9.88 -18.76
CA GLN A 350 24.00 -8.93 -19.55
C GLN A 350 24.33 -7.66 -18.77
N MET A 351 23.38 -7.11 -17.99
CA MET A 351 23.62 -5.97 -17.08
C MET A 351 24.69 -6.28 -16.03
N MET A 352 24.70 -7.51 -15.49
CA MET A 352 25.71 -7.97 -14.53
C MET A 352 27.08 -8.24 -15.19
N GLN A 353 27.11 -8.81 -16.39
CA GLN A 353 28.33 -9.13 -17.14
C GLN A 353 29.10 -7.88 -17.61
N GLN A 354 28.41 -6.82 -18.03
CA GLN A 354 29.03 -5.62 -18.60
C GLN A 354 29.87 -4.81 -17.60
N ASN A 355 29.73 -5.05 -16.29
CA ASN A 355 30.16 -4.11 -15.26
C ASN A 355 31.30 -4.58 -14.33
N ARG A 356 31.97 -5.70 -14.62
CA ARG A 356 33.09 -6.20 -13.79
C ARG A 356 32.76 -6.21 -12.29
N PHE A 357 31.55 -6.64 -11.93
CA PHE A 357 31.04 -6.54 -10.57
C PHE A 357 31.63 -7.59 -9.61
N ALA A 358 32.92 -7.49 -9.31
CA ALA A 358 33.64 -8.38 -8.39
C ALA A 358 33.58 -7.94 -6.91
N ASP A 359 32.95 -6.81 -6.60
CA ASP A 359 33.07 -6.14 -5.29
C ASP A 359 31.69 -5.62 -4.80
N TYR A 360 30.87 -6.54 -4.29
CA TYR A 360 29.64 -6.21 -3.55
C TYR A 360 29.85 -6.42 -2.07
N SER A 361 29.24 -5.58 -1.24
CA SER A 361 29.17 -5.82 0.19
C SER A 361 27.96 -6.68 0.51
N LEU A 362 28.23 -7.90 0.97
CA LEU A 362 27.22 -8.81 1.50
C LEU A 362 26.73 -8.25 2.83
N LEU A 363 25.40 -8.15 2.97
CA LEU A 363 24.76 -7.63 4.18
C LEU A 363 24.13 -8.77 4.96
N VAL A 364 24.39 -8.84 6.26
CA VAL A 364 23.87 -9.86 7.17
C VAL A 364 22.95 -9.18 8.20
N PRO A 365 21.83 -9.81 8.63
CA PRO A 365 21.02 -9.28 9.71
C PRO A 365 21.85 -9.01 10.96
N GLY A 366 21.83 -7.78 11.45
CA GLY A 366 22.69 -7.31 12.55
C GLY A 366 23.75 -6.29 12.12
N ASP A 367 24.08 -6.23 10.83
CA ASP A 367 24.97 -5.19 10.29
C ASP A 367 24.37 -3.80 10.50
N ASP A 368 25.23 -2.83 10.83
CA ASP A 368 24.86 -1.42 10.92
C ASP A 368 25.66 -0.61 9.90
N LEU A 369 25.02 -0.30 8.76
CA LEU A 369 25.67 0.40 7.65
C LEU A 369 26.11 1.82 8.04
N ALA A 370 25.44 2.44 9.01
CA ALA A 370 25.82 3.78 9.46
C ALA A 370 27.20 3.80 10.13
N LYS A 371 27.62 2.69 10.76
CA LYS A 371 28.98 2.56 11.32
C LYS A 371 30.03 2.42 10.22
N VAL A 372 29.73 1.63 9.18
CA VAL A 372 30.62 1.45 8.02
C VAL A 372 30.80 2.77 7.26
N TRP A 373 29.71 3.53 7.12
CA TRP A 373 29.68 4.79 6.39
C TRP A 373 30.05 6.03 7.21
N ASN A 374 30.30 5.85 8.52
CA ASN A 374 30.59 6.91 9.49
C ASN A 374 29.52 8.02 9.51
N LEU A 375 28.25 7.65 9.71
CA LEU A 375 27.10 8.57 9.68
C LEU A 375 26.71 9.16 11.06
N GLY A 376 27.56 9.00 12.08
CA GLY A 376 27.35 9.60 13.40
C GLY A 376 26.17 8.99 14.16
N ASP A 377 25.22 9.84 14.58
CA ASP A 377 24.04 9.46 15.40
C ASP A 377 22.98 8.63 14.63
N VAL A 378 23.22 8.32 13.36
CA VAL A 378 22.34 7.47 12.56
C VAL A 378 22.70 6.00 12.83
N SER A 379 21.70 5.13 12.89
CA SER A 379 21.87 3.68 12.76
C SER A 379 21.06 3.20 11.57
N VAL A 380 21.61 2.29 10.77
CA VAL A 380 20.94 1.61 9.64
C VAL A 380 21.14 0.11 9.84
N LEU A 381 20.30 -0.47 10.69
CA LEU A 381 20.37 -1.87 11.11
C LEU A 381 19.71 -2.78 10.07
N ILE A 382 20.47 -3.68 9.45
CA ILE A 382 19.94 -4.71 8.57
C ILE A 382 19.18 -5.75 9.39
N VAL A 383 17.96 -6.09 8.96
CA VAL A 383 17.07 -6.99 9.71
C VAL A 383 16.68 -8.24 8.90
N ASN A 384 16.74 -8.15 7.58
CA ASN A 384 16.55 -9.26 6.65
C ASN A 384 17.49 -9.09 5.46
N SER A 385 17.99 -10.19 4.92
CA SER A 385 18.79 -10.23 3.69
C SER A 385 18.86 -11.67 3.14
N HIS A 386 19.77 -11.90 2.19
CA HIS A 386 20.12 -13.24 1.72
C HIS A 386 20.81 -14.14 2.77
N PHE A 387 21.09 -13.64 3.97
CA PHE A 387 21.75 -14.37 5.04
C PHE A 387 20.88 -14.48 6.28
N ASP A 388 21.05 -15.57 7.02
CA ASP A 388 20.55 -15.66 8.38
C ASP A 388 21.45 -14.88 9.36
N GLU A 389 21.07 -14.89 10.63
CA GLU A 389 21.78 -14.16 11.68
C GLU A 389 23.18 -14.73 11.98
N GLN A 390 23.46 -15.95 11.52
CA GLN A 390 24.75 -16.60 11.62
C GLN A 390 25.62 -16.34 10.38
N GLY A 391 25.15 -15.48 9.47
CA GLY A 391 25.84 -15.16 8.22
C GLY A 391 25.83 -16.33 7.23
N GLN A 392 24.92 -17.29 7.38
CA GLN A 392 24.77 -18.40 6.43
C GLN A 392 23.80 -18.02 5.33
N LEU A 393 24.14 -18.41 4.09
CA LEU A 393 23.31 -18.13 2.92
C LEU A 393 21.97 -18.86 3.03
N ILE A 394 20.87 -18.11 2.89
CA ILE A 394 19.52 -18.68 2.83
C ILE A 394 19.21 -19.06 1.38
N SER A 395 18.89 -20.33 1.16
CA SER A 395 18.34 -20.80 -0.12
C SER A 395 16.82 -20.64 -0.14
N SER A 396 16.32 -19.77 -1.02
CA SER A 396 14.89 -19.60 -1.33
C SER A 396 14.74 -19.45 -2.84
N GLU A 397 13.76 -20.07 -3.49
CA GLU A 397 13.50 -19.84 -4.92
C GLU A 397 12.83 -18.50 -5.21
N ASP A 398 12.22 -17.89 -4.19
CA ASP A 398 11.57 -16.59 -4.28
C ASP A 398 12.48 -15.51 -3.69
N GLU A 399 12.89 -14.60 -4.55
CA GLU A 399 13.88 -13.57 -4.27
C GLU A 399 13.37 -12.51 -3.27
N ASN A 400 12.07 -12.26 -3.27
CA ASN A 400 11.42 -11.32 -2.37
C ASN A 400 11.63 -11.68 -0.90
N HIS A 401 11.71 -12.98 -0.57
CA HIS A 401 11.99 -13.47 0.78
C HIS A 401 13.36 -12.99 1.30
N LEU A 402 14.30 -12.80 0.37
CA LEU A 402 15.70 -12.47 0.65
C LEU A 402 15.95 -10.96 0.55
N SER A 403 14.90 -10.15 0.31
CA SER A 403 15.01 -8.70 0.17
C SER A 403 15.72 -8.09 1.36
N VAL A 404 16.67 -7.20 1.07
CA VAL A 404 17.34 -6.43 2.12
C VAL A 404 16.36 -5.44 2.75
N ALA A 405 16.06 -5.68 4.02
CA ALA A 405 15.24 -4.79 4.82
C ALA A 405 16.04 -4.25 6.00
N PHE A 406 15.73 -3.04 6.42
CA PHE A 406 16.47 -2.37 7.48
C PHE A 406 15.61 -1.43 8.30
N ARG A 407 16.02 -1.27 9.56
CA ARG A 407 15.52 -0.25 10.47
C ARG A 407 16.53 0.88 10.57
N LEU A 408 16.13 2.09 10.21
CA LEU A 408 16.90 3.31 10.44
C LEU A 408 16.41 4.01 11.70
N SER A 409 17.34 4.45 12.55
CA SER A 409 17.01 5.38 13.64
C SER A 409 17.91 6.60 13.68
N TYR A 410 17.34 7.73 14.06
CA TYR A 410 18.03 8.99 14.24
C TYR A 410 17.32 9.83 15.31
N LYS A 411 18.00 10.14 16.42
CA LYS A 411 17.51 11.02 17.50
C LYS A 411 16.03 10.79 17.90
N GLY A 412 15.63 9.54 18.08
CA GLY A 412 14.28 9.16 18.50
C GLY A 412 13.28 8.94 17.36
N PHE A 413 13.62 9.27 16.12
CA PHE A 413 12.85 8.91 14.92
C PHE A 413 13.22 7.51 14.43
N CYS A 414 12.23 6.74 13.98
CA CYS A 414 12.40 5.40 13.42
C CYS A 414 11.76 5.26 12.03
N TYR A 415 12.55 4.86 11.05
CA TYR A 415 12.10 4.49 9.71
C TYR A 415 12.34 3.00 9.47
N PHE A 416 11.37 2.31 8.90
CA PHE A 416 11.50 0.91 8.52
C PHE A 416 11.21 0.72 7.04
N HIS A 417 12.23 0.28 6.31
CA HIS A 417 12.13 -0.12 4.92
C HIS A 417 12.01 -1.64 4.82
N GLN A 418 10.86 -2.14 4.35
CA GLN A 418 10.60 -3.58 4.29
C GLN A 418 10.99 -4.23 2.96
N ALA A 419 11.28 -3.43 1.92
CA ALA A 419 11.45 -3.92 0.56
C ALA A 419 10.30 -4.87 0.17
N ASP A 420 10.58 -6.00 -0.45
CA ASP A 420 9.56 -6.93 -0.91
C ASP A 420 9.43 -8.19 -0.06
N MET A 421 9.86 -8.14 1.22
CA MET A 421 9.64 -9.27 2.13
C MET A 421 8.14 -9.64 2.23
N TYR A 422 7.83 -10.89 2.56
CA TYR A 422 6.45 -11.36 2.72
C TYR A 422 6.02 -11.47 4.20
N GLY A 423 4.74 -11.78 4.42
CA GLY A 423 4.12 -11.93 5.74
C GLY A 423 4.83 -12.97 6.62
N HIS A 424 5.28 -14.08 6.07
CA HIS A 424 6.03 -15.08 6.85
C HIS A 424 7.39 -14.53 7.36
N THR A 425 8.07 -13.67 6.57
CA THR A 425 9.30 -13.00 6.99
C THR A 425 9.01 -12.05 8.15
N GLN A 426 7.91 -11.28 8.05
CA GLN A 426 7.41 -10.43 9.13
C GLN A 426 7.07 -11.24 10.39
N ALA A 427 6.47 -12.42 10.25
CA ALA A 427 6.19 -13.32 11.37
C ALA A 427 7.47 -13.84 12.03
N ASN A 428 8.52 -14.13 11.26
CA ASN A 428 9.83 -14.51 11.81
C ASN A 428 10.49 -13.36 12.58
N LEU A 429 10.43 -12.14 12.04
CA LEU A 429 10.88 -10.95 12.76
C LEU A 429 10.08 -10.74 14.06
N LEU A 430 8.77 -10.97 14.04
CA LEU A 430 7.93 -10.91 15.24
C LEU A 430 8.34 -11.96 16.27
N LYS A 431 8.60 -13.21 15.86
CA LYS A 431 9.08 -14.28 16.76
C LYS A 431 10.41 -13.89 17.41
N ARG A 432 11.34 -13.33 16.61
CA ARG A 432 12.67 -12.94 17.07
C ARG A 432 12.64 -11.75 18.03
N PHE A 433 11.81 -10.76 17.72
CA PHE A 433 11.87 -9.45 18.36
C PHE A 433 10.63 -9.05 19.16
N GLY A 434 9.63 -9.92 19.27
CA GLY A 434 8.31 -9.61 19.85
C GLY A 434 8.33 -9.13 21.29
N SER A 435 9.42 -9.35 22.04
CA SER A 435 9.63 -8.81 23.39
C SER A 435 10.14 -7.37 23.42
N GLN A 436 10.53 -6.78 22.29
CA GLN A 436 11.22 -5.49 22.18
C GLN A 436 10.33 -4.39 21.58
N LYS A 437 9.03 -4.39 21.86
CA LYS A 437 8.03 -3.52 21.20
C LYS A 437 8.44 -2.05 21.08
N GLU A 438 8.98 -1.45 22.14
CA GLU A 438 9.36 -0.03 22.13
C GLU A 438 10.50 0.28 21.16
N PHE A 439 11.44 -0.65 20.96
CA PHE A 439 12.54 -0.48 19.98
C PHE A 439 12.03 -0.50 18.53
N TRP A 440 11.00 -1.30 18.27
CA TRP A 440 10.43 -1.54 16.94
C TRP A 440 9.27 -0.62 16.57
N LYS A 441 8.86 0.27 17.47
CA LYS A 441 7.95 1.37 17.10
C LYS A 441 8.51 2.12 15.91
N THR A 442 7.66 2.34 14.92
CA THR A 442 8.03 2.89 13.63
C THR A 442 7.28 4.22 13.42
N ASP A 443 7.99 5.29 13.08
CA ASP A 443 7.35 6.55 12.71
C ASP A 443 6.96 6.53 11.23
N TYR A 444 7.85 6.02 10.39
CA TYR A 444 7.64 5.90 8.96
C TYR A 444 7.95 4.47 8.47
N LEU A 445 6.94 3.81 7.90
CA LEU A 445 7.05 2.51 7.24
C LEU A 445 6.91 2.65 5.72
N THR A 446 7.82 2.03 4.96
CA THR A 446 7.56 1.70 3.56
C THR A 446 7.02 0.27 3.49
N ALA A 447 5.81 0.14 2.95
CA ALA A 447 5.05 -1.10 2.91
C ALA A 447 5.79 -2.21 2.16
N ASN A 448 5.68 -3.43 2.68
CA ASN A 448 6.33 -4.58 2.05
C ASN A 448 5.66 -4.94 0.72
N HIS A 449 6.48 -5.23 -0.29
CA HIS A 449 6.07 -5.76 -1.60
C HIS A 449 4.87 -5.04 -2.18
N HIS A 450 4.83 -3.70 -2.04
CA HIS A 450 3.77 -2.83 -2.57
C HIS A 450 2.35 -3.19 -2.06
N PHE A 451 2.24 -3.99 -0.98
CA PHE A 451 1.03 -4.73 -0.58
C PHE A 451 0.39 -5.56 -1.71
N HIS A 452 1.22 -6.06 -2.62
CA HIS A 452 0.91 -7.06 -3.62
C HIS A 452 1.27 -8.49 -3.14
N GLY A 453 2.21 -8.63 -2.21
CA GLY A 453 2.52 -9.88 -1.51
C GLY A 453 1.86 -10.00 -0.13
N SER A 454 1.91 -11.20 0.47
CA SER A 454 1.37 -11.45 1.80
C SER A 454 1.88 -10.48 2.86
N VAL A 455 1.00 -10.13 3.81
CA VAL A 455 1.24 -9.17 4.89
C VAL A 455 0.79 -9.81 6.19
N ASN A 456 1.63 -9.76 7.22
CA ASN A 456 1.32 -10.23 8.56
C ASN A 456 0.73 -9.08 9.40
N PRO A 457 -0.57 -9.13 9.74
CA PRO A 457 -1.21 -8.04 10.47
C PRO A 457 -0.66 -7.87 11.90
N GLU A 458 -0.32 -8.96 12.57
CA GLU A 458 0.19 -8.96 13.94
C GLU A 458 1.53 -8.20 14.03
N PHE A 459 2.40 -8.36 13.03
CA PHE A 459 3.66 -7.63 12.93
C PHE A 459 3.45 -6.13 12.72
N LEU A 460 2.57 -5.75 11.79
CA LEU A 460 2.26 -4.33 11.57
C LEU A 460 1.62 -3.68 12.81
N GLN A 461 0.81 -4.44 13.56
CA GLN A 461 0.29 -3.98 14.85
C GLN A 461 1.40 -3.87 15.92
N PHE A 462 2.38 -4.77 15.89
CA PHE A 462 3.52 -4.76 16.82
C PHE A 462 4.40 -3.52 16.64
N ILE A 463 4.73 -3.15 15.39
CA ILE A 463 5.58 -1.98 15.08
C ILE A 463 4.82 -0.64 15.09
N ASP A 464 3.48 -0.66 15.11
CA ASP A 464 2.55 0.48 15.21
C ASP A 464 2.98 1.73 14.40
N PRO A 465 3.02 1.64 13.05
CA PRO A 465 3.58 2.70 12.23
C PRO A 465 2.69 3.95 12.22
N LYS A 466 3.27 5.14 12.42
CA LYS A 466 2.51 6.41 12.34
C LYS A 466 2.15 6.75 10.89
N VAL A 467 3.11 6.63 9.97
CA VAL A 467 2.93 6.86 8.53
C VAL A 467 3.30 5.58 7.79
N VAL A 468 2.40 5.11 6.91
CA VAL A 468 2.68 3.99 6.00
C VAL A 468 2.63 4.52 4.57
N PHE A 469 3.76 4.42 3.86
CA PHE A 469 3.83 4.69 2.43
C PHE A 469 3.75 3.38 1.65
N ILE A 470 2.84 3.32 0.69
CA ILE A 470 2.64 2.16 -0.19
C ILE A 470 3.06 2.60 -1.60
N PRO A 471 4.23 2.18 -2.10
CA PRO A 471 4.68 2.54 -3.45
C PRO A 471 4.07 1.60 -4.48
N ALA A 472 2.78 1.77 -4.74
CA ALA A 472 2.04 0.87 -5.63
C ALA A 472 1.14 1.64 -6.61
N ASN A 473 0.94 1.00 -7.74
CA ASN A 473 0.05 1.47 -8.77
C ASN A 473 -1.42 1.09 -8.47
N GLY A 474 -2.33 1.28 -9.44
CA GLY A 474 -3.76 1.02 -9.22
C GLY A 474 -4.11 -0.44 -8.91
N ALA A 475 -3.25 -1.41 -9.27
CA ALA A 475 -3.55 -2.82 -9.07
C ALA A 475 -3.66 -3.21 -7.58
N VAL A 476 -3.06 -2.43 -6.67
CA VAL A 476 -3.10 -2.67 -5.22
C VAL A 476 -4.52 -2.77 -4.66
N TYR A 477 -5.49 -2.07 -5.26
CA TYR A 477 -6.89 -2.13 -4.83
C TYR A 477 -7.54 -3.48 -5.05
N ALA A 478 -6.96 -4.31 -5.92
CA ALA A 478 -7.36 -5.67 -6.20
C ALA A 478 -6.53 -6.70 -5.41
N ARG A 479 -5.68 -6.30 -4.45
CA ARG A 479 -4.83 -7.24 -3.70
C ARG A 479 -5.42 -7.61 -2.35
N GLY A 480 -5.41 -8.91 -2.03
CA GLY A 480 -5.87 -9.44 -0.75
C GLY A 480 -5.06 -8.90 0.43
N ALA A 481 -3.75 -8.74 0.26
CA ALA A 481 -2.87 -8.11 1.22
C ALA A 481 -3.34 -6.70 1.63
N TYR A 482 -3.57 -5.81 0.66
CA TYR A 482 -4.07 -4.47 0.97
C TYR A 482 -5.51 -4.49 1.51
N ARG A 483 -6.43 -5.19 0.85
CA ARG A 483 -7.86 -5.15 1.23
C ARG A 483 -8.17 -5.91 2.52
N GLN A 484 -7.75 -7.17 2.59
CA GLN A 484 -8.12 -8.08 3.67
C GLN A 484 -7.15 -7.98 4.84
N ALA A 485 -5.84 -8.14 4.59
CA ALA A 485 -4.85 -8.17 5.67
C ALA A 485 -4.63 -6.78 6.27
N TYR A 486 -4.60 -5.74 5.45
CA TYR A 486 -4.32 -4.39 5.91
C TYR A 486 -5.57 -3.55 6.22
N GLN A 487 -6.41 -3.23 5.23
CA GLN A 487 -7.56 -2.34 5.44
C GLN A 487 -8.60 -2.94 6.39
N ASN A 488 -9.01 -4.20 6.15
CA ASN A 488 -10.08 -4.83 6.93
C ASN A 488 -9.65 -5.25 8.34
N LYS A 489 -8.43 -5.80 8.51
CA LYS A 489 -7.95 -6.24 9.83
C LYS A 489 -7.30 -5.11 10.62
N LEU A 490 -6.43 -4.28 10.04
CA LEU A 490 -5.65 -3.29 10.79
C LEU A 490 -6.23 -1.88 10.72
N GLU A 491 -6.48 -1.36 9.53
CA GLU A 491 -6.96 0.02 9.39
C GLU A 491 -8.29 0.23 10.12
N LYS A 492 -9.15 -0.78 10.10
CA LYS A 492 -10.36 -0.79 10.92
C LYS A 492 -10.09 -0.73 12.43
N ILE A 493 -9.08 -1.45 12.94
CA ILE A 493 -8.67 -1.42 14.35
C ILE A 493 -8.14 -0.03 14.70
N TRP A 494 -7.24 0.50 13.87
CA TRP A 494 -6.63 1.82 14.03
C TRP A 494 -7.67 2.95 14.04
N ARG A 495 -8.66 2.90 13.14
CA ARG A 495 -9.77 3.88 13.09
C ARG A 495 -10.66 3.85 14.33
N ASN A 496 -10.73 2.72 15.04
CA ASN A 496 -11.51 2.61 16.28
C ASN A 496 -10.73 3.08 17.53
N GLY A 497 -9.60 3.77 17.35
CA GLY A 497 -8.82 4.36 18.44
C GLY A 497 -8.00 3.34 19.24
N LEU A 498 -7.85 2.11 18.75
CA LEU A 498 -7.09 1.06 19.42
C LEU A 498 -5.56 1.16 19.20
N ALA A 499 -5.08 2.05 18.33
CA ALA A 499 -3.65 2.38 18.19
C ALA A 499 -3.40 3.78 17.59
N THR A 500 -2.13 4.23 17.59
CA THR A 500 -1.72 5.64 17.42
C THR A 500 -1.50 6.10 15.97
N ARG A 501 -2.15 5.44 15.02
CA ARG A 501 -1.91 5.62 13.60
C ARG A 501 -2.30 7.00 13.07
N GLN A 502 -1.40 7.64 12.30
CA GLN A 502 -1.65 8.95 11.69
C GLN A 502 -2.08 8.87 10.22
N ASP A 503 -1.45 8.04 9.36
CA ASP A 503 -1.80 8.05 7.92
C ASP A 503 -1.49 6.77 7.11
N THR A 504 -2.21 6.59 5.99
CA THR A 504 -1.88 5.66 4.88
C THR A 504 -1.70 6.49 3.62
N ILE A 505 -0.54 6.41 2.98
CA ILE A 505 -0.24 7.18 1.78
C ILE A 505 0.10 6.21 0.66
N LEU A 506 -0.80 6.10 -0.32
CA LEU A 506 -0.57 5.34 -1.55
C LEU A 506 0.01 6.27 -2.62
N SER A 507 1.11 5.89 -3.26
CA SER A 507 1.75 6.71 -4.32
C SER A 507 0.79 7.02 -5.47
N ALA A 508 -0.01 6.06 -5.92
CA ALA A 508 -1.03 6.29 -6.96
C ALA A 508 -2.06 7.38 -6.59
N GLU A 509 -2.30 7.64 -5.30
CA GLU A 509 -3.21 8.68 -4.82
C GLU A 509 -2.49 10.02 -4.65
N SER A 510 -1.37 10.02 -3.93
CA SER A 510 -0.76 11.21 -3.32
C SER A 510 0.61 11.56 -3.92
N GLY A 511 1.19 10.69 -4.74
CA GLY A 511 2.49 10.85 -5.36
C GLY A 511 3.65 10.61 -4.40
N THR A 512 4.69 11.43 -4.53
CA THR A 512 5.94 11.34 -3.76
C THR A 512 5.72 11.78 -2.31
N LEU A 513 6.27 11.04 -1.36
CA LEU A 513 6.28 11.42 0.06
C LEU A 513 7.66 11.96 0.45
N VAL A 514 7.69 13.15 1.04
CA VAL A 514 8.90 13.74 1.63
C VAL A 514 8.72 13.81 3.13
N CYS A 515 9.47 13.01 3.87
CA CYS A 515 9.57 13.02 5.32
C CYS A 515 10.84 13.77 5.76
N ARG A 516 10.70 14.67 6.74
CA ARG A 516 11.75 15.57 7.20
C ARG A 516 11.88 15.41 8.71
N VAL A 517 13.08 15.05 9.15
CA VAL A 517 13.35 14.64 10.53
C VAL A 517 14.36 15.61 11.14
N TYR A 518 14.01 16.16 12.30
CA TYR A 518 14.80 17.18 12.99
C TYR A 518 15.53 16.58 14.19
N ASP A 519 14.92 16.60 15.37
CA ASP A 519 15.50 16.08 16.61
C ASP A 519 14.40 15.51 17.54
N ASN A 520 14.78 14.72 18.55
CA ASN A 520 13.88 14.20 19.59
C ASN A 520 12.58 13.53 19.06
N GLY A 521 12.69 12.81 17.93
CA GLY A 521 11.55 12.19 17.24
C GLY A 521 10.59 13.18 16.57
N ASN A 522 10.93 14.47 16.51
CA ASN A 522 10.17 15.48 15.77
C ASN A 522 10.43 15.31 14.28
N PHE A 523 9.37 15.00 13.56
CA PHE A 523 9.37 14.93 12.12
C PHE A 523 8.07 15.52 11.57
N ASP A 524 8.11 15.88 10.30
CA ASP A 524 6.91 16.18 9.54
C ASP A 524 7.03 15.65 8.11
N TYR A 525 5.93 15.68 7.37
CA TYR A 525 5.93 15.23 5.99
C TYR A 525 4.96 16.01 5.11
N SER A 526 5.19 15.85 3.81
CA SER A 526 4.41 16.43 2.73
C SER A 526 4.34 15.45 1.57
N THR A 527 3.19 15.38 0.92
CA THR A 527 2.97 14.64 -0.31
C THR A 527 3.01 15.56 -1.51
N TYR A 528 3.48 15.02 -2.63
CA TYR A 528 3.73 15.76 -3.84
C TYR A 528 3.34 14.94 -5.05
N ARG A 529 2.20 15.30 -5.63
CA ARG A 529 1.78 14.70 -6.89
C ARG A 529 2.41 15.41 -8.08
N ARG A 530 3.21 14.65 -8.83
CA ARG A 530 3.92 15.15 -10.01
C ARG A 530 2.92 15.66 -11.06
N LYS A 531 3.15 16.87 -11.59
CA LYS A 531 2.63 17.25 -12.91
C LYS A 531 3.59 16.70 -13.95
N LYS A 532 3.10 16.02 -15.00
CA LYS A 532 3.96 15.43 -16.04
C LYS A 532 4.99 16.45 -16.53
N GLY A 533 6.28 16.12 -16.44
CA GLY A 533 7.40 17.00 -16.82
C GLY A 533 7.82 18.07 -15.81
N VAL A 534 7.28 18.05 -14.58
CA VAL A 534 7.68 18.95 -13.48
C VAL A 534 8.18 18.10 -12.32
N TYR A 535 9.46 18.19 -11.98
CA TYR A 535 10.01 17.51 -10.81
C TYR A 535 10.08 18.49 -9.63
N LEU A 536 10.10 17.93 -8.43
CA LEU A 536 10.13 18.73 -7.21
C LEU A 536 11.50 19.42 -7.13
N LYS A 537 11.50 20.70 -6.73
CA LYS A 537 12.68 21.50 -6.45
C LYS A 537 12.70 21.94 -5.00
#